data_AF-A0A5B1R8M9-F1
#
_entry.id   AF-A0A5B1R8M9-F1
#
_cell.length_a   1.000
_cell.length_b   1.000
_cell.length_c   1.000
_cell.angle_alpha   90.00
_cell.angle_beta   90.00
_cell.angle_gamma   90.00
#
_symmetry.space_group_name_H-M   'P 1'
#
loop_
_entity.id
_entity.type
_entity.pdbx_description
1 polymer ?
#
loop_
_entity_poly.entity_id
_entity_poly.type
_entity_poly.pdbx_seq_one_letter_code
_entity_poly.pdbx_strand_id
1 'polypeptide(L)'
;MRHPLRLISLAALLACAYASAGDRSSQFQRCVAKCESTTCDTFNPPPLMRLTRWTCTDNCKYTCMHAISDFSVESGLPLQQYYGKWPFWRFAGAQEPASVVFSLLNLLFHVWGRGEVQEAMSNDHPMKRYYLTWSVISINAWIWSAVFHTRDTPITEKLDYFSAALAIMYSLYFSVIRLFHLYPVRKRNPLSGASRSVDKPFLFYVWTAACTFVYVAHVSYLSLALRFDYTYNIIFGLVLGMTHNVLWLAYALPASLSLFRRFATQPKSYRPFYANEAAKAVILTTAATCLELFDFPPWKRIIDAHSLWHLATAPLVVLWYDFLLMDAQDKGWKEHRV
;
A
#
# COMPACT_ATOMS: atom_id res chain seq x y z
N MET A 1 -10.93 -43.88 11.82
CA MET A 1 -11.25 -43.39 10.47
C MET A 1 -11.00 -41.89 10.40
N ARG A 2 -9.75 -41.50 10.07
CA ARG A 2 -9.24 -40.13 10.07
C ARG A 2 -8.86 -39.71 8.63
N HIS A 3 -9.80 -39.59 7.71
CA HIS A 3 -9.47 -39.24 6.32
C HIS A 3 -10.38 -38.27 5.52
N PRO A 4 -11.49 -37.67 6.01
CA PRO A 4 -12.23 -36.74 5.15
C PRO A 4 -11.69 -35.28 5.18
N LEU A 5 -10.99 -34.85 6.23
CA LEU A 5 -10.54 -33.45 6.37
C LEU A 5 -9.32 -33.06 5.51
N ARG A 6 -8.52 -34.02 5.06
CA ARG A 6 -7.38 -33.76 4.17
C ARG A 6 -7.77 -33.58 2.70
N LEU A 7 -8.92 -34.11 2.27
CA LEU A 7 -9.39 -33.99 0.88
C LEU A 7 -10.06 -32.64 0.60
N ILE A 8 -10.75 -32.06 1.59
CA ILE A 8 -11.32 -30.70 1.47
C ILE A 8 -10.19 -29.65 1.41
N SER A 9 -9.06 -29.91 2.07
CA SER A 9 -7.90 -29.02 2.07
C SER A 9 -7.09 -29.07 0.75
N LEU A 10 -7.19 -30.14 -0.04
CA LEU A 10 -6.54 -30.25 -1.34
C LEU A 10 -7.39 -29.68 -2.49
N ALA A 11 -8.73 -29.73 -2.37
CA ALA A 11 -9.63 -29.15 -3.37
C ALA A 11 -9.62 -27.61 -3.38
N ALA A 12 -9.32 -26.98 -2.24
CA ALA A 12 -9.16 -25.52 -2.15
C ALA A 12 -7.85 -25.00 -2.77
N LEU A 13 -6.88 -25.88 -3.05
CA LEU A 13 -5.58 -25.52 -3.66
C LEU A 13 -5.59 -25.53 -5.19
N LEU A 14 -6.74 -25.85 -5.80
CA LEU A 14 -6.99 -25.72 -7.23
C LEU A 14 -8.17 -24.78 -7.46
N ALA A 15 -8.13 -23.59 -6.84
CA ALA A 15 -8.88 -22.48 -7.41
C ALA A 15 -8.28 -22.21 -8.80
N CYS A 16 -8.87 -22.79 -9.84
CA CYS A 16 -8.59 -22.40 -11.20
C CYS A 16 -8.81 -20.89 -11.28
N ALA A 17 -7.73 -20.11 -11.37
CA ALA A 17 -7.80 -18.69 -11.66
C ALA A 17 -8.38 -18.57 -13.07
N TYR A 18 -9.70 -18.39 -13.14
CA TYR A 18 -10.38 -18.14 -14.39
C TYR A 18 -9.94 -16.77 -14.90
N ALA A 19 -9.46 -16.71 -16.15
CA ALA A 19 -9.27 -15.43 -16.83
C ALA A 19 -10.57 -14.62 -16.82
N SER A 20 -10.52 -13.29 -16.96
CA SER A 20 -11.74 -12.48 -16.89
C SER A 20 -12.76 -12.91 -17.94
N ALA A 21 -14.05 -12.67 -17.68
CA ALA A 21 -15.12 -13.09 -18.59
C ALA A 21 -14.94 -12.52 -20.01
N GLY A 22 -14.43 -11.29 -20.13
CA GLY A 22 -14.07 -10.67 -21.41
C GLY A 22 -12.98 -11.44 -22.17
N ASP A 23 -11.95 -11.93 -21.47
CA ASP A 23 -10.84 -12.69 -22.10
C ASP A 23 -11.29 -14.04 -22.67
N ARG A 24 -12.32 -14.64 -22.06
CA ARG A 24 -12.90 -15.91 -22.49
C ARG A 24 -13.90 -15.75 -23.63
N SER A 25 -14.28 -14.52 -23.98
CA SER A 25 -15.25 -14.25 -25.04
C SER A 25 -14.68 -14.58 -26.42
N SER A 26 -15.37 -15.44 -27.16
CA SER A 26 -15.01 -15.76 -28.56
C SER A 26 -15.12 -14.55 -29.49
N GLN A 27 -15.96 -13.57 -29.15
CA GLN A 27 -16.06 -12.31 -29.88
C GLN A 27 -14.78 -11.48 -29.68
N PHE A 28 -14.30 -11.38 -28.44
CA PHE A 28 -13.07 -10.66 -28.11
C PHE A 28 -11.85 -11.30 -28.76
N GLN A 29 -11.68 -12.62 -28.60
CA GLN A 29 -10.55 -13.36 -29.16
C GLN A 29 -10.49 -13.24 -30.69
N ARG A 30 -11.63 -13.38 -31.39
CA ARG A 30 -11.70 -13.21 -32.85
C ARG A 30 -11.41 -11.78 -33.29
N CYS A 31 -11.89 -10.78 -32.55
CA CYS A 31 -11.59 -9.38 -32.83
C CYS A 31 -10.08 -9.12 -32.75
N VAL A 32 -9.43 -9.58 -31.67
CA VAL A 32 -7.99 -9.39 -31.48
C VAL A 32 -7.20 -10.07 -32.59
N ALA A 33 -7.48 -11.34 -32.88
CA ALA A 33 -6.80 -12.08 -33.94
C ALA A 33 -6.94 -11.41 -35.32
N LYS A 34 -8.13 -10.88 -35.64
CA LYS A 34 -8.37 -10.13 -36.89
C LYS A 34 -7.63 -8.79 -36.90
N CYS A 35 -7.62 -8.07 -35.78
CA CYS A 35 -6.89 -6.80 -35.68
C CYS A 35 -5.39 -7.02 -35.88
N GLU A 36 -4.83 -8.05 -35.23
CA GLU A 36 -3.40 -8.35 -35.33
C GLU A 36 -2.98 -8.67 -36.76
N SER A 37 -3.74 -9.50 -37.48
CA SER A 37 -3.43 -9.88 -38.86
C SER A 37 -3.61 -8.76 -39.88
N THR A 38 -4.35 -7.69 -39.56
CA THR A 38 -4.66 -6.61 -40.50
C THR A 38 -3.94 -5.31 -40.20
N THR A 39 -3.55 -5.08 -38.94
CA THR A 39 -3.07 -3.76 -38.48
C THR A 39 -1.60 -3.78 -38.06
N CYS A 40 -1.04 -4.92 -37.64
CA CYS A 40 0.27 -4.92 -36.99
C CYS A 40 1.45 -4.71 -37.92
N ASP A 41 1.35 -5.08 -39.20
CA ASP A 41 2.43 -4.87 -40.18
C ASP A 41 2.72 -3.38 -40.40
N THR A 42 1.71 -2.52 -40.22
CA THR A 42 1.82 -1.06 -40.42
C THR A 42 1.66 -0.27 -39.12
N PHE A 43 1.75 -0.91 -37.96
CA PHE A 43 1.48 -0.24 -36.69
C PHE A 43 2.57 0.77 -36.32
N ASN A 44 2.21 2.03 -36.22
CA ASN A 44 3.09 3.12 -35.79
C ASN A 44 2.45 3.91 -34.64
N PRO A 45 2.76 3.60 -33.37
CA PRO A 45 2.14 4.26 -32.24
C PRO A 45 2.65 5.69 -32.03
N PRO A 46 1.82 6.60 -31.46
CA PRO A 46 2.25 7.94 -31.05
C PRO A 46 3.47 7.94 -30.11
N PRO A 47 4.26 9.03 -30.04
CA PRO A 47 5.49 9.09 -29.24
C PRO A 47 5.34 8.65 -27.78
N LEU A 48 4.30 9.09 -27.10
CA LEU A 48 4.07 8.74 -25.68
C LEU A 48 3.75 7.25 -25.50
N MET A 49 3.06 6.63 -26.48
CA MET A 49 2.81 5.20 -26.47
C MET A 49 4.08 4.38 -26.78
N ARG A 50 5.01 4.93 -27.58
CA ARG A 50 6.35 4.35 -27.76
C ARG A 50 7.15 4.40 -26.47
N LEU A 51 7.12 5.54 -25.77
CA LEU A 51 7.80 5.72 -24.49
C LEU A 51 7.31 4.70 -23.44
N THR A 52 6.00 4.48 -23.36
CA THR A 52 5.38 3.49 -22.44
C THR A 52 5.30 2.08 -23.03
N ARG A 53 5.96 1.83 -24.17
CA ARG A 53 6.15 0.50 -24.80
C ARG A 53 4.84 -0.26 -25.07
N TRP A 54 3.83 0.42 -25.60
CA TRP A 54 2.63 -0.24 -26.10
C TRP A 54 2.91 -0.95 -27.42
N THR A 55 2.60 -2.24 -27.49
CA THR A 55 2.74 -3.04 -28.72
C THR A 55 1.48 -2.92 -29.59
N CYS A 56 1.57 -3.39 -30.84
CA CYS A 56 0.38 -3.52 -31.68
C CYS A 56 -0.68 -4.43 -31.04
N THR A 57 -0.27 -5.59 -30.54
CA THR A 57 -1.15 -6.52 -29.82
C THR A 57 -1.88 -5.85 -28.66
N ASP A 58 -1.19 -5.06 -27.85
CA ASP A 58 -1.83 -4.33 -26.76
C ASP A 58 -2.86 -3.31 -27.28
N ASN A 59 -2.57 -2.66 -28.40
CA ASN A 59 -3.51 -1.75 -29.03
C ASN A 59 -4.73 -2.46 -29.62
N CYS A 60 -4.54 -3.63 -30.23
CA CYS A 60 -5.64 -4.47 -30.71
C CYS A 60 -6.55 -4.94 -29.57
N LYS A 61 -5.96 -5.42 -28.46
CA LYS A 61 -6.72 -5.75 -27.24
C LYS A 61 -7.53 -4.56 -26.75
N TYR A 62 -6.89 -3.38 -26.67
CA TYR A 62 -7.54 -2.15 -26.25
C TYR A 62 -8.72 -1.77 -27.15
N THR A 63 -8.53 -1.71 -28.48
CA THR A 63 -9.58 -1.35 -29.42
C THR A 63 -10.74 -2.33 -29.39
N CYS A 64 -10.46 -3.63 -29.38
CA CYS A 64 -11.49 -4.67 -29.33
C CYS A 64 -12.27 -4.64 -28.02
N MET A 65 -11.59 -4.46 -26.89
CA MET A 65 -12.21 -4.32 -25.58
C MET A 65 -13.20 -3.14 -25.57
N HIS A 66 -12.78 -1.97 -26.07
CA HIS A 66 -13.64 -0.79 -26.11
C HIS A 66 -14.82 -0.94 -27.06
N ALA A 67 -14.60 -1.43 -28.28
CA ALA A 67 -15.68 -1.66 -29.25
C ALA A 67 -16.77 -2.61 -28.72
N ILE A 68 -16.37 -3.70 -28.05
CA ILE A 68 -17.34 -4.63 -27.43
C ILE A 68 -18.04 -3.97 -26.25
N SER A 69 -17.29 -3.22 -25.44
CA SER A 69 -17.86 -2.52 -24.28
C SER A 69 -18.85 -1.43 -24.70
N ASP A 70 -18.59 -0.71 -25.80
CA ASP A 70 -19.50 0.30 -26.35
C ASP A 70 -20.81 -0.36 -26.80
N PHE A 71 -20.72 -1.46 -27.54
CA PHE A 71 -21.89 -2.28 -27.90
C PHE A 71 -22.67 -2.76 -26.67
N SER A 72 -21.98 -3.20 -25.61
CA SER A 72 -22.63 -3.61 -24.37
C SER A 72 -23.41 -2.46 -23.73
N VAL A 73 -22.82 -1.26 -23.65
CA VAL A 73 -23.48 -0.08 -23.08
C VAL A 73 -24.71 0.32 -23.90
N GLU A 74 -24.58 0.39 -25.23
CA GLU A 74 -25.68 0.72 -26.15
C GLU A 74 -26.83 -0.31 -26.07
N SER A 75 -26.49 -1.57 -25.83
CA SER A 75 -27.45 -2.67 -25.72
C SER A 75 -28.02 -2.87 -24.31
N GLY A 76 -27.63 -2.06 -23.33
CA GLY A 76 -28.03 -2.21 -21.93
C GLY A 76 -27.48 -3.48 -21.25
N LEU A 77 -26.37 -4.03 -21.74
CA LEU A 77 -25.70 -5.20 -21.20
C LEU A 77 -24.60 -4.81 -20.20
N PRO A 78 -24.32 -5.65 -19.18
CA PRO A 78 -23.27 -5.37 -18.21
C PRO A 78 -21.88 -5.40 -18.85
N LEU A 79 -21.04 -4.43 -18.47
CA LEU A 79 -19.64 -4.40 -18.85
C LEU A 79 -18.90 -5.62 -18.31
N GLN A 80 -17.86 -6.03 -19.02
CA GLN A 80 -17.00 -7.15 -18.66
C GLN A 80 -15.60 -6.66 -18.32
N GLN A 81 -14.93 -7.34 -17.40
CA GLN A 81 -13.50 -7.17 -17.17
C GLN A 81 -12.69 -7.94 -18.22
N TYR A 82 -11.51 -7.42 -18.53
CA TYR A 82 -10.52 -7.98 -19.45
C TYR A 82 -9.16 -7.93 -18.76
N TYR A 83 -8.43 -9.04 -18.76
CA TYR A 83 -7.13 -9.17 -18.10
C TYR A 83 -7.11 -8.68 -16.65
N GLY A 84 -8.18 -8.99 -15.89
CA GLY A 84 -8.33 -8.60 -14.49
C GLY A 84 -8.73 -7.14 -14.26
N LYS A 85 -9.03 -6.38 -15.31
CA LYS A 85 -9.30 -4.94 -15.21
C LYS A 85 -10.55 -4.52 -15.96
N TRP A 86 -11.13 -3.41 -15.53
CA TRP A 86 -12.20 -2.74 -16.24
C TRP A 86 -11.68 -1.98 -17.49
N PRO A 87 -12.55 -1.67 -18.48
CA PRO A 87 -12.11 -1.01 -19.70
C PRO A 87 -11.93 0.51 -19.49
N PHE A 88 -10.69 0.95 -19.27
CA PHE A 88 -10.33 2.37 -19.10
C PHE A 88 -9.97 3.07 -20.41
N TRP A 89 -10.32 4.36 -20.52
CA TRP A 89 -9.77 5.24 -21.55
C TRP A 89 -8.30 5.54 -21.26
N ARG A 90 -7.42 5.12 -22.16
CA ARG A 90 -5.99 5.41 -22.07
C ARG A 90 -5.75 6.88 -22.44
N PHE A 91 -4.96 7.59 -21.64
CA PHE A 91 -4.58 8.98 -21.90
C PHE A 91 -3.06 9.14 -21.86
N ALA A 92 -2.47 9.80 -22.85
CA ALA A 92 -1.02 10.05 -22.90
C ALA A 92 -0.12 8.79 -22.69
N GLY A 93 -0.63 7.61 -23.05
CA GLY A 93 0.05 6.34 -22.84
C GLY A 93 -0.15 5.71 -21.45
N ALA A 94 -0.85 6.36 -20.53
CA ALA A 94 -1.23 5.82 -19.23
C ALA A 94 -2.55 5.03 -19.31
N GLN A 95 -2.51 3.77 -18.88
CA GLN A 95 -3.65 2.85 -18.90
C GLN A 95 -4.79 3.31 -17.99
N GLU A 96 -4.47 3.78 -16.78
CA GLU A 96 -5.42 4.21 -15.75
C GLU A 96 -5.11 5.64 -15.29
N PRO A 97 -5.52 6.67 -16.06
CA PRO A 97 -5.06 8.04 -15.83
C PRO A 97 -5.42 8.62 -14.46
N ALA A 98 -6.59 8.28 -13.92
CA ALA A 98 -7.01 8.73 -12.59
C ALA A 98 -6.12 8.15 -11.49
N SER A 99 -5.88 6.83 -11.51
CA SER A 99 -4.97 6.15 -10.58
C SER A 99 -3.59 6.78 -10.64
N VAL A 100 -3.02 7.03 -11.83
CA VAL A 100 -1.72 7.70 -11.98
C VAL A 100 -1.68 9.07 -11.29
N VAL A 101 -2.66 9.93 -11.54
CA VAL A 101 -2.72 11.27 -10.94
C VAL A 101 -2.83 11.20 -9.42
N PHE A 102 -3.67 10.30 -8.90
CA PHE A 102 -3.87 10.17 -7.47
C PHE A 102 -2.69 9.48 -6.75
N SER A 103 -1.96 8.58 -7.41
CA SER A 103 -0.67 8.07 -6.90
C SER A 103 0.37 9.19 -6.79
N LEU A 104 0.46 10.06 -7.81
CA LEU A 104 1.37 11.22 -7.78
C LEU A 104 0.97 12.24 -6.69
N LEU A 105 -0.32 12.39 -6.41
CA LEU A 105 -0.80 13.22 -5.30
C LEU A 105 -0.37 12.66 -3.95
N ASN A 106 -0.49 11.35 -3.73
CA ASN A 106 0.03 10.70 -2.52
C ASN A 106 1.56 10.87 -2.38
N LEU A 107 2.30 10.67 -3.48
CA LEU A 107 3.75 10.92 -3.54
C LEU A 107 4.09 12.33 -3.06
N LEU A 108 3.39 13.34 -3.59
CA LEU A 108 3.60 14.74 -3.23
C LEU A 108 3.40 14.98 -1.73
N PHE A 109 2.35 14.41 -1.12
CA PHE A 109 2.13 14.55 0.31
C PHE A 109 3.19 13.83 1.16
N HIS A 110 3.79 12.73 0.69
CA HIS A 110 4.95 12.15 1.37
C HIS A 110 6.23 13.00 1.24
N VAL A 111 6.42 13.69 0.10
CA VAL A 111 7.51 14.66 -0.06
C VAL A 111 7.31 15.86 0.87
N TRP A 112 6.11 16.40 0.94
CA TRP A 112 5.75 17.46 1.89
C TRP A 112 5.98 17.02 3.34
N GLY A 113 5.39 15.90 3.77
CA GLY A 113 5.51 15.41 5.14
C GLY A 113 6.94 15.04 5.54
N ARG A 114 7.79 14.66 4.58
CA ARG A 114 9.22 14.54 4.79
C ARG A 114 9.84 15.87 5.21
N GLY A 115 9.54 16.96 4.50
CA GLY A 115 10.01 18.31 4.82
C GLY A 115 9.61 18.73 6.23
N GLU A 116 8.34 18.54 6.59
CA GLU A 116 7.83 18.83 7.93
C GLU A 116 8.60 18.06 9.02
N VAL A 117 8.84 16.76 8.84
CA VAL A 117 9.63 15.94 9.77
C VAL A 117 11.08 16.44 9.86
N GLN A 118 11.68 16.90 8.75
CA GLN A 118 13.04 17.42 8.73
C GLN A 118 13.16 18.71 9.56
N GLU A 119 12.19 19.62 9.43
CA GLU A 119 12.19 20.93 10.07
C GLU A 119 11.73 20.89 11.52
N ALA A 120 10.62 20.19 11.80
CA ALA A 120 9.94 20.26 13.10
C ALA A 120 10.53 19.34 14.18
N MET A 121 11.29 18.31 13.81
CA MET A 121 11.87 17.35 14.77
C MET A 121 13.37 17.56 14.97
N SER A 122 13.83 17.52 16.23
CA SER A 122 15.27 17.52 16.52
C SER A 122 15.96 16.28 15.93
N ASN A 123 17.20 16.44 15.43
CA ASN A 123 18.05 15.34 14.98
C ASN A 123 18.32 14.30 16.07
N ASP A 124 18.16 14.69 17.34
CA ASP A 124 18.33 13.81 18.48
C ASP A 124 17.10 12.98 18.83
N HIS A 125 15.95 13.27 18.22
CA HIS A 125 14.71 12.57 18.50
C HIS A 125 14.80 11.10 18.02
N PRO A 126 14.51 10.11 18.87
CA PRO A 126 14.72 8.69 18.55
C PRO A 126 13.91 8.21 17.33
N MET A 127 12.77 8.86 17.06
CA MET A 127 11.88 8.51 15.94
C MET A 127 12.20 9.19 14.60
N LYS A 128 12.97 10.29 14.57
CA LYS A 128 13.11 11.13 13.35
C LYS A 128 13.57 10.31 12.15
N ARG A 129 14.60 9.49 12.33
CA ARG A 129 15.17 8.65 11.27
C ARG A 129 14.15 7.66 10.69
N TYR A 130 13.26 7.12 11.52
CA TYR A 130 12.25 6.15 11.07
C TYR A 130 11.19 6.84 10.22
N TYR A 131 10.70 8.01 10.64
CA TYR A 131 9.73 8.78 9.84
C TYR A 131 10.34 9.25 8.51
N LEU A 132 11.61 9.69 8.52
CA LEU A 132 12.33 10.03 7.29
C LEU A 132 12.55 8.83 6.38
N THR A 133 12.86 7.66 6.92
CA THR A 133 13.02 6.44 6.11
C THR A 133 11.69 6.00 5.53
N TRP A 134 10.63 6.01 6.35
CA TRP A 134 9.27 5.70 5.90
C TRP A 134 8.83 6.63 4.78
N SER A 135 9.11 7.93 4.87
CA SER A 135 8.79 8.87 3.78
C SER A 135 9.43 8.49 2.44
N VAL A 136 10.69 8.04 2.45
CA VAL A 136 11.40 7.62 1.22
C VAL A 136 10.82 6.33 0.67
N ILE A 137 10.51 5.37 1.55
CA ILE A 137 9.87 4.11 1.17
C ILE A 137 8.49 4.37 0.55
N SER A 138 7.68 5.24 1.15
CA SER A 138 6.36 5.58 0.64
C SER A 138 6.44 6.36 -0.67
N ILE A 139 7.38 7.30 -0.81
CA ILE A 139 7.63 7.97 -2.11
C ILE A 139 7.95 6.92 -3.19
N ASN A 140 8.82 5.96 -2.91
CA ASN A 140 9.12 4.87 -3.85
C ASN A 140 7.87 4.02 -4.16
N ALA A 141 7.04 3.71 -3.17
CA ALA A 141 5.79 2.97 -3.39
C ALA A 141 4.86 3.70 -4.36
N TRP A 142 4.64 5.00 -4.16
CA TRP A 142 3.77 5.78 -5.04
C TRP A 142 4.36 6.06 -6.42
N ILE A 143 5.70 6.09 -6.56
CA ILE A 143 6.35 6.08 -7.87
C ILE A 143 6.00 4.79 -8.62
N TRP A 144 6.20 3.63 -7.99
CA TRP A 144 5.92 2.34 -8.63
C TRP A 144 4.45 2.14 -8.92
N SER A 145 3.57 2.62 -8.06
CA SER A 145 2.13 2.66 -8.32
C SER A 145 1.79 3.49 -9.56
N ALA A 146 2.30 4.72 -9.66
CA ALA A 146 2.09 5.56 -10.85
C ALA A 146 2.66 4.91 -12.13
N VAL A 147 3.81 4.24 -12.04
CA VAL A 147 4.42 3.51 -13.17
C VAL A 147 3.56 2.30 -13.57
N PHE A 148 3.05 1.52 -12.62
CA PHE A 148 2.18 0.37 -12.85
C PHE A 148 0.86 0.78 -13.51
N HIS A 149 0.17 1.79 -12.98
CA HIS A 149 -1.08 2.32 -13.56
C HIS A 149 -0.86 3.01 -14.92
N THR A 150 0.36 3.47 -15.19
CA THR A 150 0.73 3.93 -16.53
C THR A 150 0.88 2.75 -17.48
N ARG A 151 1.67 1.75 -17.08
CA ARG A 151 1.99 0.59 -17.90
C ARG A 151 2.10 -0.67 -17.05
N ASP A 152 1.07 -1.51 -17.18
CA ASP A 152 0.99 -2.81 -16.54
C ASP A 152 1.86 -3.85 -17.28
N THR A 153 2.86 -4.38 -16.57
CA THR A 153 3.75 -5.46 -17.00
C THR A 153 4.09 -6.31 -15.76
N PRO A 154 4.56 -7.55 -15.93
CA PRO A 154 4.96 -8.39 -14.79
C PRO A 154 6.04 -7.76 -13.88
N ILE A 155 6.86 -6.85 -14.42
CA ILE A 155 7.90 -6.15 -13.64
C ILE A 155 7.28 -4.99 -12.85
N THR A 156 6.47 -4.16 -13.51
CA THR A 156 5.82 -3.00 -12.85
C THR A 156 4.80 -3.44 -11.82
N GLU A 157 4.05 -4.51 -12.08
CA GLU A 157 3.16 -5.20 -11.13
C GLU A 157 3.91 -5.60 -9.85
N LYS A 158 5.02 -6.35 -10.00
CA LYS A 158 5.82 -6.79 -8.85
C LYS A 158 6.38 -5.61 -8.05
N LEU A 159 6.90 -4.59 -8.74
CA LEU A 159 7.54 -3.47 -8.07
C LEU A 159 6.54 -2.57 -7.34
N ASP A 160 5.32 -2.42 -7.86
CA ASP A 160 4.23 -1.75 -7.15
C ASP A 160 3.88 -2.50 -5.86
N TYR A 161 3.49 -3.78 -5.98
CA TYR A 161 3.07 -4.57 -4.82
C TYR A 161 4.19 -4.75 -3.78
N PHE A 162 5.44 -4.99 -4.19
CA PHE A 162 6.56 -5.13 -3.25
C PHE A 162 6.87 -3.82 -2.54
N SER A 163 6.70 -2.68 -3.21
CA SER A 163 6.92 -1.37 -2.60
C SER A 163 5.78 -0.99 -1.65
N ALA A 164 4.53 -1.25 -2.01
CA ALA A 164 3.37 -1.08 -1.14
C ALA A 164 3.48 -1.96 0.12
N ALA A 165 3.83 -3.24 -0.04
CA ALA A 165 4.08 -4.16 1.07
C ALA A 165 5.19 -3.67 2.00
N LEU A 166 6.28 -3.13 1.43
CA LEU A 166 7.39 -2.55 2.22
C LEU A 166 6.93 -1.32 3.01
N ALA A 167 6.13 -0.43 2.41
CA ALA A 167 5.61 0.76 3.09
C ALA A 167 4.74 0.40 4.30
N ILE A 168 3.84 -0.58 4.15
CA ILE A 168 2.98 -1.08 5.23
C ILE A 168 3.82 -1.79 6.31
N MET A 169 4.73 -2.68 5.91
CA MET A 169 5.63 -3.40 6.82
C MET A 169 6.51 -2.42 7.61
N TYR A 170 7.08 -1.42 6.95
CA TYR A 170 7.93 -0.43 7.61
C TYR A 170 7.11 0.45 8.57
N SER A 171 5.85 0.78 8.23
CA SER A 171 4.95 1.49 9.14
C SER A 171 4.70 0.70 10.42
N LEU A 172 4.38 -0.59 10.29
CA LEU A 172 4.25 -1.49 11.44
C LEU A 172 5.56 -1.61 12.22
N TYR A 173 6.69 -1.72 11.53
CA TYR A 173 8.02 -1.83 12.13
C TYR A 173 8.32 -0.67 13.06
N PHE A 174 8.21 0.58 12.59
CA PHE A 174 8.48 1.74 13.46
C PHE A 174 7.39 1.95 14.51
N SER A 175 6.14 1.56 14.24
CA SER A 175 5.04 1.65 15.21
C SER A 175 5.29 0.77 16.43
N VAL A 176 5.75 -0.47 16.23
CA VAL A 176 6.14 -1.36 17.33
C VAL A 176 7.34 -0.78 18.10
N ILE A 177 8.35 -0.26 17.40
CA ILE A 177 9.50 0.40 18.06
C ILE A 177 9.04 1.56 18.95
N ARG A 178 8.15 2.40 18.42
CA ARG A 178 7.59 3.57 19.10
C ARG A 178 6.75 3.21 20.32
N LEU A 179 5.83 2.26 20.18
CA LEU A 179 4.85 1.94 21.23
C LEU A 179 5.45 1.09 22.35
N PHE A 180 6.45 0.27 22.04
CA PHE A 180 7.12 -0.61 23.01
C PHE A 180 8.49 -0.11 23.47
N HIS A 181 8.88 1.09 23.04
CA HIS A 181 10.12 1.79 23.42
C HIS A 181 11.39 0.99 23.09
N LEU A 182 11.43 0.37 21.90
CA LEU A 182 12.56 -0.44 21.42
C LEU A 182 13.62 0.41 20.73
N TYR A 183 14.04 1.50 21.37
CA TYR A 183 15.04 2.39 20.81
C TYR A 183 16.44 1.79 20.97
N PRO A 184 17.29 1.78 19.93
CA PRO A 184 18.66 1.36 20.10
C PRO A 184 19.39 2.32 21.03
N VAL A 185 20.21 1.74 21.92
CA VAL A 185 20.96 2.48 22.95
C VAL A 185 21.83 3.54 22.28
N ARG A 186 21.55 4.80 22.57
CA ARG A 186 22.47 5.89 22.25
C ARG A 186 23.56 5.86 23.31
N LYS A 187 24.84 5.80 22.90
CA LYS A 187 25.98 5.92 23.84
C LYS A 187 25.80 7.20 24.66
N ARG A 188 25.29 7.07 25.89
CA ARG A 188 25.16 8.17 26.84
C ARG A 188 26.55 8.41 27.42
N ASN A 189 26.98 9.66 27.51
CA ASN A 189 28.21 9.99 28.23
C ASN A 189 28.10 9.45 29.67
N PRO A 190 29.13 8.76 30.21
CA PRO A 190 29.06 8.13 31.55
C PRO A 190 28.79 9.09 32.72
N LEU A 191 28.87 10.40 32.48
CA LEU A 191 28.78 11.46 33.49
C LEU A 191 27.35 11.86 33.87
N SER A 192 26.31 11.40 33.17
CA SER A 192 24.92 11.70 33.54
C SER A 192 24.31 10.57 34.37
N GLY A 193 24.34 10.71 35.70
CA GLY A 193 23.78 9.76 36.68
C GLY A 193 22.24 9.66 36.70
N ALA A 194 21.59 9.66 35.54
CA ALA A 194 20.15 9.56 35.42
C ALA A 194 19.68 8.12 35.10
N SER A 195 18.80 7.63 35.97
CA SER A 195 18.10 6.34 36.06
C SER A 195 17.74 5.61 34.75
N ARG A 196 18.13 4.32 34.72
CA ARG A 196 17.57 3.13 34.02
C ARG A 196 16.59 3.39 32.85
N SER A 197 17.11 3.59 31.64
CA SER A 197 16.43 3.02 30.46
C SER A 197 16.50 1.50 30.61
N VAL A 198 15.36 0.82 30.53
CA VAL A 198 15.36 -0.65 30.37
C VAL A 198 15.86 -0.89 28.95
N ASP A 199 17.17 -1.07 28.82
CA ASP A 199 17.81 -1.37 27.55
C ASP A 199 17.22 -2.69 27.01
N LYS A 200 16.43 -2.59 25.93
CA LYS A 200 15.90 -3.74 25.20
C LYS A 200 16.56 -3.91 23.82
N PRO A 201 17.91 -3.77 23.67
CA PRO A 201 18.54 -3.84 22.36
C PRO A 201 18.33 -5.20 21.71
N PHE A 202 18.30 -6.28 22.50
CA PHE A 202 17.97 -7.62 22.01
C PHE A 202 16.61 -7.67 21.31
N LEU A 203 15.55 -7.15 21.94
CA LEU A 203 14.20 -7.15 21.36
C LEU A 203 14.11 -6.29 20.11
N PHE A 204 14.84 -5.16 20.05
CA PHE A 204 14.96 -4.36 18.84
C PHE A 204 15.57 -5.17 17.68
N TYR A 205 16.67 -5.88 17.91
CA TYR A 205 17.31 -6.70 16.87
C TYR A 205 16.45 -7.89 16.47
N VAL A 206 15.80 -8.57 17.42
CA VAL A 206 14.85 -9.66 17.13
C VAL A 206 13.70 -9.16 16.25
N TRP A 207 13.09 -8.03 16.60
CA TRP A 207 12.01 -7.44 15.81
C TRP A 207 12.48 -7.05 14.40
N THR A 208 13.65 -6.41 14.30
CA THR A 208 14.23 -6.02 13.00
C THR A 208 14.52 -7.24 12.13
N ALA A 209 15.11 -8.28 12.71
CA ALA A 209 15.39 -9.53 12.00
C ALA A 209 14.08 -10.22 11.55
N ALA A 210 13.06 -10.26 12.41
CA ALA A 210 11.76 -10.84 12.09
C ALA A 210 11.07 -10.11 10.93
N CYS A 211 10.97 -8.78 10.97
CA CYS A 211 10.38 -7.99 9.88
C CYS A 211 11.16 -8.17 8.56
N THR A 212 12.49 -8.16 8.64
CA THR A 212 13.35 -8.35 7.46
C THR A 212 13.13 -9.74 6.85
N PHE A 213 13.15 -10.78 7.69
CA PHE A 213 12.92 -12.15 7.24
C PHE A 213 11.53 -12.31 6.61
N VAL A 214 10.48 -11.81 7.26
CA VAL A 214 9.10 -11.89 6.74
C VAL A 214 8.97 -11.18 5.39
N TYR A 215 9.55 -9.98 5.24
CA TYR A 215 9.50 -9.25 3.98
C TYR A 215 10.30 -9.95 2.87
N VAL A 216 11.51 -10.43 3.15
CA VAL A 216 12.32 -11.18 2.18
C VAL A 216 11.62 -12.47 1.77
N ALA A 217 11.01 -13.19 2.71
CA ALA A 217 10.24 -14.39 2.41
C ALA A 217 9.03 -14.09 1.52
N HIS A 218 8.29 -13.01 1.80
CA HIS A 218 7.15 -12.55 0.99
C HIS A 218 7.56 -12.21 -0.45
N VAL A 219 8.62 -11.40 -0.63
CA VAL A 219 9.16 -11.05 -1.95
C VAL A 219 9.67 -12.29 -2.69
N SER A 220 10.37 -13.18 -2.00
CA SER A 220 10.90 -14.41 -2.58
C SER A 220 9.77 -15.34 -3.08
N TYR A 221 8.73 -15.53 -2.28
CA TYR A 221 7.56 -16.33 -2.65
C TYR A 221 6.89 -15.80 -3.92
N LEU A 222 6.54 -14.51 -3.95
CA LEU A 222 5.87 -13.89 -5.11
C LEU A 222 6.76 -13.75 -6.34
N SER A 223 8.09 -13.70 -6.16
CA SER A 223 9.04 -13.64 -7.27
C SER A 223 9.21 -14.99 -7.96
N LEU A 224 9.19 -16.08 -7.19
CA LEU A 224 9.40 -17.46 -7.65
C LEU A 224 8.12 -18.14 -8.13
N ALA A 225 6.95 -17.61 -7.76
CA ALA A 225 5.67 -18.13 -8.22
C ALA A 225 5.53 -18.01 -9.76
N LEU A 226 4.98 -19.06 -10.40
CA LEU A 226 4.73 -19.08 -11.85
C LEU A 226 3.74 -18.00 -12.30
N ARG A 227 2.83 -17.60 -11.41
CA ARG A 227 1.88 -16.50 -11.57
C ARG A 227 1.85 -15.71 -10.27
N PHE A 228 1.63 -14.40 -10.36
CA PHE A 228 1.51 -13.56 -9.18
C PHE A 228 0.28 -13.97 -8.35
N ASP A 229 0.50 -14.30 -7.07
CA ASP A 229 -0.56 -14.74 -6.16
C ASP A 229 -1.20 -13.53 -5.48
N TYR A 230 -2.18 -12.95 -6.15
CA TYR A 230 -2.92 -11.78 -5.67
C TYR A 230 -3.62 -12.03 -4.34
N THR A 231 -4.22 -13.21 -4.16
CA THR A 231 -4.93 -13.57 -2.93
C THR A 231 -3.97 -13.54 -1.73
N TYR A 232 -2.82 -14.20 -1.86
CA TYR A 232 -1.79 -14.16 -0.82
C TYR A 232 -1.31 -12.73 -0.56
N ASN A 233 -1.03 -11.96 -1.61
CA ASN A 233 -0.53 -10.59 -1.48
C ASN A 233 -1.52 -9.68 -0.73
N ILE A 234 -2.81 -9.76 -1.06
CA ILE A 234 -3.87 -9.00 -0.37
C ILE A 234 -3.96 -9.43 1.10
N ILE A 235 -3.96 -10.73 1.40
CA ILE A 235 -4.00 -11.23 2.79
C ILE A 235 -2.78 -10.73 3.58
N PHE A 236 -1.59 -10.78 2.98
CA PHE A 236 -0.36 -10.31 3.61
C PHE A 236 -0.46 -8.82 3.96
N GLY A 237 -0.84 -7.98 3.00
CA GLY A 237 -1.04 -6.54 3.23
C GLY A 237 -2.10 -6.26 4.30
N LEU A 238 -3.23 -6.98 4.26
CA LEU A 238 -4.32 -6.84 5.22
C LEU A 238 -3.88 -7.19 6.64
N VAL A 239 -3.14 -8.28 6.84
CA VAL A 239 -2.65 -8.70 8.17
C VAL A 239 -1.71 -7.65 8.76
N LEU A 240 -0.76 -7.13 7.97
CA LEU A 240 0.16 -6.10 8.43
C LEU A 240 -0.57 -4.78 8.73
N GLY A 241 -1.43 -4.34 7.82
CA GLY A 241 -2.21 -3.11 7.95
C GLY A 241 -3.18 -3.13 9.13
N MET A 242 -3.90 -4.24 9.33
CA MET A 242 -4.81 -4.37 10.47
C MET A 242 -4.05 -4.46 11.80
N THR A 243 -2.91 -5.14 11.85
CA THR A 243 -2.06 -5.17 13.04
C THR A 243 -1.58 -3.75 13.39
N HIS A 244 -1.12 -2.98 12.40
CA HIS A 244 -0.77 -1.57 12.56
C HIS A 244 -1.95 -0.76 13.11
N ASN A 245 -3.13 -0.88 12.51
CA ASN A 245 -4.31 -0.11 12.90
C ASN A 245 -4.78 -0.45 14.32
N VAL A 246 -4.77 -1.73 14.70
CA VAL A 246 -5.13 -2.17 16.06
C VAL A 246 -4.19 -1.58 17.11
N LEU A 247 -2.89 -1.50 16.83
CA LEU A 247 -1.92 -0.88 17.75
C LEU A 247 -2.21 0.62 18.00
N TRP A 248 -2.58 1.36 16.95
CA TRP A 248 -2.89 2.78 17.06
C TRP A 248 -4.29 3.05 17.64
N LEU A 249 -5.26 2.17 17.41
CA LEU A 249 -6.53 2.18 18.14
C LEU A 249 -6.30 1.94 19.63
N ALA A 250 -5.43 0.97 19.99
CA ALA A 250 -5.04 0.73 21.37
C ALA A 250 -4.33 1.93 22.00
N TYR A 251 -3.51 2.68 21.24
CA TYR A 251 -2.90 3.93 21.69
C TYR A 251 -3.95 4.99 22.07
N ALA A 252 -5.01 5.09 21.28
CA ALA A 252 -6.07 6.09 21.45
C ALA A 252 -7.01 5.82 22.64
N LEU A 253 -6.99 4.61 23.22
CA LEU A 253 -7.87 4.22 24.33
C LEU A 253 -7.83 5.20 25.52
N PRO A 254 -8.90 5.29 26.32
CA PRO A 254 -8.91 6.05 27.57
C PRO A 254 -7.78 5.61 28.52
N ALA A 255 -7.38 6.50 29.43
CA ALA A 255 -6.32 6.23 30.41
C ALA A 255 -6.62 4.99 31.27
N SER A 256 -7.89 4.76 31.62
CA SER A 256 -8.36 3.60 32.40
C SER A 256 -8.19 2.27 31.68
N LEU A 257 -8.20 2.26 30.34
CA LEU A 257 -8.09 1.07 29.49
C LEU A 257 -6.73 0.97 28.78
N SER A 258 -5.76 1.80 29.15
CA SER A 258 -4.45 1.83 28.49
C SER A 258 -3.80 0.45 28.53
N LEU A 259 -3.43 -0.10 27.37
CA LEU A 259 -2.80 -1.43 27.29
C LEU A 259 -1.29 -1.34 27.56
N PHE A 260 -0.65 -0.27 27.07
CA PHE A 260 0.78 -0.01 27.23
C PHE A 260 1.04 1.41 27.75
N ARG A 261 2.29 1.69 28.15
CA ARG A 261 2.74 3.05 28.49
C ARG A 261 3.03 3.79 27.19
N ARG A 262 2.32 4.89 26.93
CA ARG A 262 2.48 5.69 25.70
C ARG A 262 3.86 6.34 25.60
N PHE A 263 4.43 6.72 26.73
CA PHE A 263 5.78 7.28 26.82
C PHE A 263 6.57 6.58 27.94
N ALA A 264 7.87 6.42 27.73
CA ALA A 264 8.73 5.74 28.69
C ALA A 264 8.86 6.51 30.02
N THR A 265 8.86 7.85 29.97
CA THR A 265 9.04 8.73 31.13
C THR A 265 7.74 9.11 31.84
N GLN A 266 6.59 8.69 31.30
CA GLN A 266 5.26 9.05 31.82
C GLN A 266 4.57 7.85 32.49
N PRO A 267 3.66 8.11 33.46
CA PRO A 267 2.84 7.05 34.03
C PRO A 267 1.94 6.41 32.97
N LYS A 268 1.50 5.17 33.20
CA LYS A 268 0.62 4.43 32.27
C LYS A 268 -0.72 5.16 32.02
N SER A 269 -1.19 5.94 32.98
CA SER A 269 -2.39 6.77 32.88
C SER A 269 -2.22 8.02 32.01
N TYR A 270 -0.99 8.41 31.66
CA TYR A 270 -0.77 9.56 30.81
C TYR A 270 -1.37 9.34 29.43
N ARG A 271 -2.25 10.26 29.02
CA ARG A 271 -2.90 10.26 27.73
C ARG A 271 -2.76 11.65 27.11
N PRO A 272 -2.05 11.79 25.98
CA PRO A 272 -1.94 13.07 25.32
C PRO A 272 -3.28 13.49 24.72
N PHE A 273 -3.50 14.81 24.59
CA PHE A 273 -4.77 15.35 24.10
C PHE A 273 -5.07 14.93 22.65
N TYR A 274 -4.03 14.78 21.82
CA TYR A 274 -4.13 14.36 20.42
C TYR A 274 -4.26 12.83 20.23
N ALA A 275 -4.38 12.02 21.28
CA ALA A 275 -4.43 10.56 21.12
C ALA A 275 -5.57 10.07 20.20
N ASN A 276 -6.67 10.83 20.09
CA ASN A 276 -7.78 10.54 19.17
C ASN A 276 -7.41 10.73 17.70
N GLU A 277 -6.39 11.53 17.39
CA GLU A 277 -5.94 11.77 16.02
C GLU A 277 -5.39 10.48 15.40
N ALA A 278 -4.72 9.64 16.19
CA ALA A 278 -4.30 8.30 15.78
C ALA A 278 -5.50 7.42 15.36
N ALA A 279 -6.54 7.39 16.20
CA ALA A 279 -7.76 6.61 15.92
C ALA A 279 -8.47 7.12 14.67
N LYS A 280 -8.64 8.45 14.55
CA LYS A 280 -9.23 9.09 13.38
C LYS A 280 -8.46 8.69 12.11
N ALA A 281 -7.13 8.78 12.13
CA ALA A 281 -6.31 8.42 10.98
C ALA A 281 -6.47 6.95 10.56
N VAL A 282 -6.40 6.00 11.49
CA VAL A 282 -6.50 4.57 11.13
C VAL A 282 -7.93 4.13 10.80
N ILE A 283 -8.97 4.76 11.39
CA ILE A 283 -10.36 4.52 11.01
C ILE A 283 -10.62 5.01 9.59
N LEU A 284 -10.21 6.24 9.28
CA LEU A 284 -10.38 6.80 7.93
C LEU A 284 -9.55 6.03 6.90
N THR A 285 -8.33 5.60 7.25
CA THR A 285 -7.52 4.75 6.38
C THR A 285 -8.19 3.41 6.12
N THR A 286 -8.77 2.78 7.15
CA THR A 286 -9.53 1.53 6.99
C THR A 286 -10.76 1.74 6.11
N ALA A 287 -11.51 2.83 6.32
CA ALA A 287 -12.67 3.17 5.50
C ALA A 287 -12.28 3.44 4.04
N ALA A 288 -11.16 4.13 3.79
CA ALA A 288 -10.63 4.34 2.45
C ALA A 288 -10.27 3.00 1.79
N THR A 289 -9.55 2.11 2.48
CA THR A 289 -9.20 0.78 1.94
C THR A 289 -10.43 -0.08 1.63
N CYS A 290 -11.54 0.10 2.36
CA CYS A 290 -12.80 -0.59 2.04
C CYS A 290 -13.39 -0.19 0.68
N LEU A 291 -12.95 0.91 0.06
CA LEU A 291 -13.40 1.27 -1.29
C LEU A 291 -13.05 0.18 -2.32
N GLU A 292 -11.91 -0.49 -2.17
CA GLU A 292 -11.49 -1.63 -3.01
C GLU A 292 -12.55 -2.75 -3.06
N LEU A 293 -13.37 -2.90 -2.01
CA LEU A 293 -14.37 -3.97 -1.94
C LEU A 293 -15.55 -3.76 -2.89
N PHE A 294 -15.75 -2.55 -3.42
CA PHE A 294 -16.89 -2.26 -4.28
C PHE A 294 -16.67 -2.68 -5.74
N ASP A 295 -15.42 -2.80 -6.21
CA ASP A 295 -15.01 -3.22 -7.57
C ASP A 295 -16.02 -2.87 -8.69
N PHE A 296 -16.40 -1.60 -8.78
CA PHE A 296 -17.42 -1.14 -9.74
C PHE A 296 -16.79 -0.73 -11.09
N PRO A 297 -17.53 -0.85 -12.21
CA PRO A 297 -17.03 -0.41 -13.51
C PRO A 297 -16.79 1.12 -13.55
N PRO A 298 -15.71 1.57 -14.19
CA PRO A 298 -15.25 2.94 -14.10
C PRO A 298 -16.27 3.94 -14.63
N TRP A 299 -16.60 4.94 -13.83
CA TRP A 299 -17.37 6.10 -14.23
C TRP A 299 -16.67 6.82 -15.35
N LYS A 300 -17.40 7.00 -16.46
CA LYS A 300 -16.89 7.56 -17.71
C LYS A 300 -15.62 6.86 -18.23
N ARG A 301 -15.41 5.58 -17.86
CA ARG A 301 -14.21 4.78 -18.18
C ARG A 301 -12.90 5.39 -17.65
N ILE A 302 -12.95 6.19 -16.58
CA ILE A 302 -11.78 6.87 -16.01
C ILE A 302 -11.67 6.62 -14.50
N ILE A 303 -12.76 6.73 -13.74
CA ILE A 303 -12.76 6.67 -12.27
C ILE A 303 -13.44 5.39 -11.81
N ASP A 304 -12.70 4.50 -11.18
CA ASP A 304 -13.19 3.27 -10.54
C ASP A 304 -13.02 3.29 -9.01
N ALA A 305 -13.35 2.18 -8.36
CA ALA A 305 -13.16 2.00 -6.93
C ALA A 305 -11.70 2.17 -6.49
N HIS A 306 -10.76 1.63 -7.28
CA HIS A 306 -9.33 1.66 -6.99
C HIS A 306 -8.79 3.09 -7.01
N SER A 307 -9.03 3.84 -8.08
CA SER A 307 -8.62 5.25 -8.17
C SER A 307 -9.24 6.12 -7.06
N LEU A 308 -10.48 5.85 -6.62
CA LEU A 308 -11.05 6.54 -5.46
C LEU A 308 -10.34 6.19 -4.15
N TRP A 309 -9.84 4.97 -3.99
CA TRP A 309 -8.97 4.61 -2.86
C TRP A 309 -7.66 5.41 -2.88
N HIS A 310 -6.99 5.54 -4.03
CA HIS A 310 -5.82 6.42 -4.18
C HIS A 310 -6.15 7.87 -3.80
N LEU A 311 -7.27 8.40 -4.29
CA LEU A 311 -7.68 9.77 -3.98
C LEU A 311 -7.98 9.96 -2.49
N ALA A 312 -8.70 9.01 -1.88
CA ALA A 312 -9.10 9.08 -0.48
C ALA A 312 -7.90 8.97 0.46
N THR A 313 -6.85 8.23 0.10
CA THR A 313 -5.64 8.06 0.91
C THR A 313 -4.72 9.28 0.90
N ALA A 314 -4.73 10.08 -0.16
CA ALA A 314 -3.86 11.25 -0.29
C ALA A 314 -3.97 12.26 0.88
N PRO A 315 -5.16 12.78 1.26
CA PRO A 315 -5.28 13.67 2.42
C PRO A 315 -5.00 12.95 3.76
N LEU A 316 -5.11 11.62 3.81
CA LEU A 316 -4.79 10.85 5.02
C LEU A 316 -3.27 10.79 5.28
N VAL A 317 -2.45 10.94 4.24
CA VAL A 317 -0.99 11.12 4.39
C VAL A 317 -0.72 12.35 5.25
N VAL A 318 -1.40 13.47 4.97
CA VAL A 318 -1.26 14.73 5.72
C VAL A 318 -1.64 14.52 7.18
N LEU A 319 -2.83 13.97 7.41
CA LEU A 319 -3.33 13.66 8.75
C LEU A 319 -2.36 12.78 9.54
N TRP A 320 -1.71 11.81 8.89
CA TRP A 320 -0.77 10.92 9.54
C TRP A 320 0.52 11.63 9.94
N TYR A 321 1.10 12.46 9.06
CA TYR A 321 2.29 13.24 9.42
C TYR A 321 2.00 14.24 10.55
N ASP A 322 0.87 14.93 10.52
CA ASP A 322 0.46 15.84 11.60
C ASP A 322 0.40 15.10 12.95
N PHE A 323 -0.20 13.91 12.95
CA PHE A 323 -0.23 13.05 14.13
C PHE A 323 1.19 12.65 14.60
N LEU A 324 2.07 12.21 13.70
CA LEU A 324 3.44 11.82 14.04
C LEU A 324 4.24 12.99 14.62
N LEU A 325 4.02 14.21 14.13
CA LEU A 325 4.67 15.43 14.62
C LEU A 325 4.13 15.82 16.00
N MET A 326 2.81 15.79 16.21
CA MET A 326 2.21 16.01 17.52
C MET A 326 2.74 15.00 18.55
N ASP A 327 2.82 13.72 18.17
CA ASP A 327 3.39 12.68 19.02
C ASP A 327 4.86 12.98 19.36
N ALA A 328 5.70 13.32 18.37
CA ALA A 328 7.11 13.62 18.56
C ALA A 328 7.40 14.88 19.41
N GLN A 329 6.50 15.86 19.41
CA GLN A 329 6.67 17.12 20.14
C GLN A 329 6.10 17.07 21.57
N ASP A 330 5.47 15.96 21.94
CA ASP A 330 4.85 15.79 23.25
C ASP A 330 5.86 15.90 24.40
N LYS A 331 5.43 16.53 25.49
CA LYS A 331 6.26 16.68 26.70
C LYS A 331 6.61 15.34 27.33
N GLY A 332 5.85 14.29 27.06
CA GLY A 332 6.09 12.91 27.45
C GLY A 332 7.38 12.31 26.89
N TRP A 333 8.02 12.92 25.90
CA TRP A 333 9.38 12.52 25.48
C TRP A 333 10.49 13.07 26.36
N LYS A 334 10.24 14.12 27.15
CA LYS A 334 11.25 14.74 28.02
C LYS A 334 11.39 13.92 29.30
N GLU A 335 12.63 13.70 29.74
CA GLU A 335 12.91 13.23 31.10
C GLU A 335 12.46 14.34 32.06
N HIS A 336 11.62 14.01 33.05
CA HIS A 336 11.37 14.93 34.15
C HIS A 336 12.69 15.11 34.89
N ARG A 337 13.29 16.32 34.79
CA ARG A 337 14.29 16.75 35.77
C ARG A 337 13.53 16.88 37.09
N VAL A 338 13.68 15.87 37.94
CA VAL A 338 13.25 15.93 39.34
C VAL A 338 14.19 16.86 40.08
#